data_AF-A0A831K7J2-F1
#
_entry.id   AF-A0A831K7J2-F1
#
_cell.length_a   1.000
_cell.length_b   1.000
_cell.length_c   1.000
_cell.angle_alpha   90.00
_cell.angle_beta   90.00
_cell.angle_gamma   90.00
#
_symmetry.space_group_name_H-M   'P 1'
#
loop_
_entity.id
_entity.type
_entity.pdbx_description
1 polymer ?
#
loop_
_entity_poly.entity_id
_entity_poly.type
_entity_poly.pdbx_seq_one_letter_code
_entity_poly.pdbx_strand_id
1 'polypeptide(L)' 'MNCEICGREIKGRGFKVIVEGSEVTVCAQCKQFGSEVPRKRDQKERKITKKKTTKRIEFQDELIEDYHLIIRRER' A
#
# COMPACT_ATOMS: atom_id res chain seq x y z
N MET A 1 17.07 17.74 -19.08
CA MET A 1 17.28 16.28 -18.93
C MET A 1 17.47 15.73 -20.33
N ASN A 2 18.51 14.93 -20.57
CA ASN A 2 18.90 14.49 -21.91
C ASN A 2 18.53 13.02 -22.10
N CYS A 3 18.32 12.61 -23.35
CA CYS A 3 18.02 11.23 -23.68
C CYS A 3 19.30 10.40 -23.66
N GLU A 4 19.31 9.31 -22.90
CA GLU A 4 20.47 8.41 -22.79
C GLU A 4 20.78 7.64 -24.09
N ILE A 5 19.86 7.60 -25.06
CA ILE A 5 20.05 6.91 -26.35
C ILE A 5 20.52 7.86 -27.46
N CYS A 6 19.90 9.03 -27.60
CA CYS A 6 20.19 9.95 -28.72
C CYS A 6 20.86 11.27 -28.29
N GLY A 7 21.09 11.48 -27.00
CA GLY A 7 21.73 12.68 -26.44
C GLY A 7 20.88 13.97 -26.49
N ARG A 8 19.77 13.97 -27.24
CA ARG A 8 18.88 15.14 -27.37
C ARG A 8 18.23 15.51 -26.05
N GLU A 9 17.98 16.79 -25.85
CA GLU A 9 17.22 17.28 -24.70
C GLU A 9 15.77 16.74 -24.75
N ILE A 10 15.33 16.16 -23.64
CA ILE A 10 13.96 15.69 -23.47
C ILE A 10 13.06 16.91 -23.21
N LYS A 11 12.32 17.30 -24.24
CA LYS A 11 11.26 18.32 -24.13
C LYS A 11 9.97 17.66 -23.63
N GLY A 12 9.66 17.86 -22.34
CA GLY A 12 8.44 17.34 -21.71
C GLY A 12 8.68 16.11 -20.84
N ARG A 13 7.89 15.04 -21.04
CA ARG A 13 7.95 13.82 -20.21
C ARG A 13 9.03 12.87 -20.73
N GLY A 14 9.95 12.46 -19.85
CA GLY A 14 10.87 11.35 -20.09
C GLY A 14 10.19 10.00 -19.92
N PHE A 15 10.62 9.01 -20.70
CA PHE A 15 10.16 7.62 -20.59
C PHE A 15 11.24 6.78 -19.94
N LYS A 16 10.89 6.05 -18.89
CA LYS A 16 11.76 5.02 -18.32
C LYS A 16 11.55 3.71 -19.09
N VAL A 17 12.62 3.20 -19.67
CA VAL A 17 12.64 1.94 -20.42
C VAL A 17 13.83 1.10 -19.95
N ILE A 18 13.72 -0.22 -20.10
CA ILE A 18 14.83 -1.14 -19.84
C ILE A 18 15.55 -1.37 -21.15
N VAL A 19 16.84 -1.03 -21.18
CA VAL A 19 17.76 -1.33 -22.27
C VAL A 19 18.87 -2.17 -21.68
N GLU A 20 19.07 -3.38 -22.21
CA GLU A 20 20.14 -4.30 -21.76
C GLU A 20 20.13 -4.57 -20.24
N GLY A 21 18.94 -4.64 -19.63
CA GLY A 21 18.78 -4.89 -18.20
C GLY A 21 18.99 -3.65 -17.30
N SER A 22 19.32 -2.49 -17.88
CA SER A 22 19.45 -1.23 -17.16
C SER A 22 18.26 -0.31 -17.41
N GLU A 23 17.75 0.33 -16.36
CA GLU A 23 16.70 1.34 -16.49
C GLU A 23 17.30 2.68 -16.95
N VAL A 24 16.90 3.15 -18.12
CA VAL A 24 17.37 4.42 -18.70
C VAL A 24 16.21 5.35 -19.00
N THR A 25 16.49 6.66 -19.02
CA THR A 25 15.49 7.68 -19.34
C THR A 25 15.67 8.20 -20.76
N VAL A 26 14.62 8.10 -21.57
CA VAL A 26 14.69 8.37 -23.00
C VAL A 26 13.59 9.32 -23.48
N CYS A 27 13.80 9.93 -24.65
CA CYS A 27 12.79 10.75 -25.32
C CYS A 27 11.68 9.88 -25.94
N ALA A 28 10.57 10.51 -26.37
CA ALA A 28 9.43 9.81 -26.97
C ALA A 28 9.82 8.94 -28.18
N GLN A 29 10.79 9.39 -29.00
CA GLN A 29 11.25 8.65 -30.18
C GLN A 29 12.10 7.42 -29.81
N CYS A 30 12.89 7.52 -28.74
CA CYS A 30 13.81 6.46 -28.34
C CYS A 30 13.15 5.40 -27.43
N LYS A 31 11.91 5.64 -26.98
CA LYS A 31 11.14 4.69 -26.17
C LYS A 31 11.03 3.29 -26.82
N GLN A 32 10.97 3.23 -28.15
CA GLN A 32 10.82 1.98 -28.91
C GLN A 32 12.04 1.05 -28.84
N PHE A 33 13.22 1.56 -28.47
CA PHE A 33 14.45 0.77 -28.40
C PHE A 33 14.61 -0.02 -27.10
N GLY A 34 13.72 0.20 -26.13
CA GLY A 34 13.73 -0.52 -24.86
C GLY A 34 12.38 -1.14 -24.55
N SER A 35 12.39 -2.04 -23.58
CA SER A 35 11.16 -2.61 -23.04
C SER A 35 10.52 -1.61 -22.09
N GLU A 36 9.23 -1.34 -22.25
CA GLU A 36 8.50 -0.50 -21.30
C GLU A 36 8.53 -1.15 -19.93
N VAL A 37 9.05 -0.45 -18.92
CA VAL A 37 8.90 -0.91 -17.53
C VAL A 37 7.39 -1.00 -17.29
N PRO A 38 6.83 -2.17 -16.91
CA PRO A 38 5.43 -2.26 -16.58
C PRO A 38 5.21 -1.27 -15.45
N ARG A 39 4.53 -0.15 -15.76
CA ARG A 39 4.05 0.75 -14.73
C ARG A 39 3.19 -0.14 -13.87
N LYS A 40 3.66 -0.47 -12.66
CA LYS A 40 2.76 -0.89 -11.59
C LYS A 40 1.72 0.19 -11.60
N ARG A 41 0.56 -0.09 -12.21
CA ARG A 41 -0.60 0.76 -12.08
C ARG A 41 -0.69 0.81 -10.58
N ASP A 42 -0.44 1.98 -10.00
CA ASP A 42 -0.85 2.25 -8.65
C ASP A 42 -2.33 1.88 -8.70
N GLN A 43 -2.62 0.64 -8.30
CA GLN A 43 -3.94 0.24 -7.90
C GLN A 43 -4.10 1.24 -6.79
N LYS A 44 -4.78 2.36 -7.09
CA LYS A 44 -5.26 3.29 -6.10
C LYS A 44 -5.98 2.34 -5.17
N GLU A 45 -5.29 1.98 -4.09
CA GLU A 45 -5.82 1.10 -3.08
C GLU A 45 -7.08 1.86 -2.73
N ARG A 46 -8.22 1.32 -3.17
CA ARG A 46 -9.50 1.89 -2.79
C ARG A 46 -9.39 1.80 -1.29
N LYS A 47 -9.16 2.94 -0.63
CA LYS A 47 -9.09 3.01 0.81
C LYS A 47 -10.49 2.59 1.22
N ILE A 48 -10.68 1.30 1.44
CA ILE A 48 -11.85 0.76 2.12
C ILE A 48 -11.63 1.32 3.51
N THR A 49 -12.13 2.52 3.74
CA THR A 49 -12.28 3.07 5.07
C THR A 49 -13.27 2.15 5.76
N LYS A 50 -12.78 1.02 6.25
CA LYS A 50 -13.49 0.23 7.24
C LYS A 50 -13.60 1.18 8.42
N LYS A 51 -14.76 1.84 8.55
CA LYS A 51 -15.13 2.51 9.79
C LYS A 51 -15.01 1.43 10.85
N LYS A 52 -13.91 1.45 11.61
CA LYS A 52 -13.81 0.67 12.84
C LYS A 52 -14.83 1.31 13.76
N THR A 53 -16.05 0.77 13.76
CA THR A 53 -16.95 0.99 14.87
C THR A 53 -16.32 0.25 16.04
N THR A 54 -15.51 0.97 16.82
CA THR A 54 -15.09 0.49 18.13
C THR A 54 -16.37 0.40 18.95
N LYS A 55 -17.05 -0.75 18.91
CA LYS A 55 -18.06 -1.05 19.91
C LYS A 55 -17.32 -1.07 21.24
N ARG A 56 -17.63 -0.09 22.09
CA ARG A 56 -17.16 -0.02 23.47
C ARG A 56 -17.72 -1.27 24.17
N ILE A 57 -16.85 -2.15 24.65
CA ILE A 57 -17.27 -3.28 25.47
C ILE A 57 -17.57 -2.69 26.85
N GLU A 58 -18.84 -2.59 27.20
CA GLU A 58 -19.27 -2.25 28.55
C GLU A 58 -19.40 -3.57 29.32
N PHE A 59 -18.52 -3.79 30.29
CA PHE A 59 -18.64 -4.89 31.23
C PHE A 59 -19.79 -4.54 32.17
N GLN A 60 -20.89 -5.32 32.10
CA GLN A 60 -22.06 -5.17 32.97
C GLN A 60 -22.00 -6.13 34.16
N ASP A 61 -20.80 -6.38 34.69
CA ASP A 61 -20.64 -7.29 35.82
C ASP A 61 -20.97 -6.53 37.11
N GLU A 62 -22.06 -6.94 37.76
CA GLU A 62 -22.44 -6.47 39.10
C GLU A 62 -21.74 -7.35 40.15
N LEU A 63 -21.09 -6.71 41.12
CA LEU A 63 -20.39 -7.42 42.20
C LEU A 63 -21.43 -8.08 43.12
N ILE A 64 -21.46 -9.41 43.11
CA ILE A 64 -22.34 -10.19 44.00
C ILE A 64 -21.63 -10.37 45.33
N GLU A 65 -22.17 -9.75 46.38
CA GLU A 65 -21.72 -9.99 47.76
C GLU A 65 -22.02 -11.45 48.17
N ASP A 66 -21.18 -12.00 49.06
CA ASP A 66 -21.34 -13.34 49.63
C ASP A 66 -21.19 -14.56 48.69
N TYR A 67 -20.57 -14.40 47.52
CA TYR A 67 -20.25 -15.54 46.63
C TYR A 67 -19.46 -16.68 47.32
N HIS A 68 -18.68 -16.33 48.36
CA HIS A 68 -17.94 -17.29 49.18
C HIS A 68 -18.82 -18.31 49.91
N LEU A 69 -20.09 -17.99 50.18
CA LEU A 69 -21.04 -18.91 50.83
C LEU A 69 -21.47 -20.05 49.90
N ILE A 70 -21.61 -19.76 48.60
CA ILE A 70 -21.96 -20.77 47.58
C ILE A 70 -20.84 -21.81 47.49
N ILE A 71 -19.60 -21.35 47.40
CA ILE A 71 -18.41 -22.22 47.36
C ILE A 71 -18.33 -23.09 48.61
N ARG A 72 -18.64 -22.51 49.79
CA ARG A 72 -18.59 -23.23 51.07
C ARG A 72 -19.71 -24.26 51.23
N ARG A 73 -20.83 -24.10 50.51
CA ARG A 73 -21.95 -25.06 50.51
C ARG A 73 -21.68 -26.29 49.64
N GLU A 74 -20.94 -26.12 48.55
CA GLU A 74 -20.63 -27.17 47.57
C GLU A 74 -19.28 -27.87 47.81
N ARG A 75 -18.65 -27.63 48.96
CA ARG A 75 -17.43 -28.30 49.43
C ARG A 75 -17.73 -29.17 50.63
#